data_AF-A0A937S335-F1
#
_entry.id   AF-A0A937S335-F1
#
_cell.length_a   1.000
_cell.length_b   1.000
_cell.length_c   1.000
_cell.angle_alpha   90.00
_cell.angle_beta   90.00
_cell.angle_gamma   90.00
#
_symmetry.space_group_name_H-M   'P 1'
#
loop_
_entity.id
_entity.type
_entity.pdbx_description
1 polymer ?
#
loop_
_entity_poly.entity_id
_entity_poly.type
_entity_poly.pdbx_seq_one_letter_code
_entity_poly.pdbx_strand_id
1 'polypeptide(L)'
;MTSIELKDLVFLDEMGVLLGLMRTHARAAPGERAYDFKPFYRGKKVSVMGAITVSKVLAVMTIDQSMDAVVFEVYVSKCLVPQLWKGAVVVMDNLPAHKV
;
A
#
# COMPACT_ATOMS: atom_id res chain seq x y z
N MET A 1 -25.92 17.98 -4.64
CA MET A 1 -24.65 17.32 -4.28
C MET A 1 -23.95 18.16 -3.24
N THR A 2 -23.74 17.62 -2.05
CA THR A 2 -22.92 18.28 -1.03
C THR A 2 -21.48 18.34 -1.55
N SER A 3 -20.89 19.53 -1.60
CA SER A 3 -19.50 19.68 -2.00
C SER A 3 -18.60 19.04 -0.94
N ILE A 4 -17.78 18.07 -1.34
CA ILE A 4 -16.76 17.47 -0.46
C ILE A 4 -15.49 18.30 -0.63
N GLU A 5 -14.94 18.80 0.48
CA GLU A 5 -13.69 19.55 0.43
C GLU A 5 -12.51 18.58 0.23
N LEU A 6 -11.51 18.99 -0.56
CA LEU A 6 -10.33 18.17 -0.85
C LEU A 6 -9.61 17.68 0.42
N LYS A 7 -9.59 18.52 1.47
CA LYS A 7 -8.97 18.19 2.75
C LYS A 7 -9.66 17.04 3.49
N ASP A 8 -10.91 16.75 3.15
CA ASP A 8 -11.73 15.73 3.79
C ASP A 8 -11.66 14.37 3.06
N LEU A 9 -10.98 14.31 1.90
CA LEU A 9 -10.78 13.06 1.16
C LEU A 9 -9.61 12.24 1.73
N VAL A 10 -9.87 10.97 1.93
CA VAL A 10 -8.91 9.94 2.33
C VAL A 10 -8.94 8.83 1.30
N PHE A 11 -7.81 8.56 0.63
CA PHE A 11 -7.69 7.51 -0.38
C PHE A 11 -7.03 6.30 0.23
N LEU A 12 -7.69 5.16 0.13
CA LEU A 12 -7.21 3.86 0.60
C LEU A 12 -6.91 2.96 -0.59
N ASP A 13 -5.78 2.27 -0.55
CA ASP A 13 -5.41 1.26 -1.54
C ASP A 13 -4.47 0.20 -0.94
N GLU A 14 -4.33 -0.90 -1.67
CA GLU A 14 -3.48 -2.04 -1.37
C GLU A 14 -2.32 -2.17 -2.36
N MET A 15 -1.12 -2.43 -1.84
CA MET A 15 0.07 -2.73 -2.65
C MET A 15 0.73 -4.04 -2.22
N GLY A 16 1.16 -4.85 -3.19
CA GLY A 16 2.06 -5.98 -2.96
C GLY A 16 3.53 -5.60 -3.20
N VAL A 17 4.38 -5.80 -2.20
CA VAL A 17 5.84 -5.66 -2.31
C VAL A 17 6.47 -7.04 -2.40
N LEU A 18 7.14 -7.33 -3.52
CA LEU A 18 7.91 -8.57 -3.68
C LEU A 18 9.38 -8.30 -3.34
N LEU A 19 9.86 -8.88 -2.23
CA LEU A 19 11.18 -8.57 -1.68
C LEU A 19 12.36 -9.07 -2.52
N GLY A 20 12.12 -9.96 -3.48
CA GLY A 20 13.17 -10.41 -4.41
C GLY A 20 13.13 -9.70 -5.77
N LEU A 21 12.36 -8.62 -5.92
CA LEU A 21 12.45 -7.80 -7.12
C LEU A 21 13.81 -7.12 -7.20
N MET A 22 14.47 -7.29 -8.34
CA MET A 22 15.77 -6.72 -8.65
C MET A 22 15.73 -6.09 -10.03
N ARG A 23 16.60 -5.09 -10.25
CA ARG A 23 16.80 -4.52 -11.57
C ARG A 23 17.35 -5.58 -12.51
N THR A 24 16.77 -5.70 -13.70
CA THR A 24 17.23 -6.65 -14.71
C THR A 24 18.35 -6.08 -15.60
N HIS A 25 18.65 -4.78 -15.46
CA HIS A 25 19.64 -4.08 -16.26
C HIS A 25 20.43 -3.10 -15.38
N ALA A 26 21.72 -2.95 -15.71
CA ALA A 26 22.63 -1.99 -15.10
C ALA A 26 23.53 -1.38 -16.19
N ARG A 27 24.20 -0.27 -15.88
CA ARG A 27 25.14 0.40 -16.78
C ARG A 27 26.52 0.44 -16.12
N ALA A 28 27.57 0.28 -16.92
CA ALA A 28 28.97 0.44 -16.52
C ALA A 28 29.71 1.23 -17.60
N ALA A 29 30.92 1.70 -17.29
CA ALA A 29 31.77 2.35 -18.26
C ALA A 29 32.18 1.38 -19.40
N PRO A 30 32.59 1.88 -20.58
CA PRO A 30 33.04 1.01 -21.66
C PRO A 30 34.19 0.08 -21.21
N GLY A 31 34.06 -1.21 -21.49
CA GLY A 31 35.04 -2.22 -21.10
C GLY A 31 34.84 -2.82 -19.70
N GLU A 32 33.90 -2.30 -18.92
CA GLU A 32 33.64 -2.78 -17.56
C GLU A 32 32.36 -3.61 -17.47
N ARG A 33 32.32 -4.54 -16.50
CA ARG A 33 31.12 -5.32 -16.17
C ARG A 33 30.38 -4.66 -15.01
N ALA A 34 29.08 -4.44 -15.18
CA ALA A 34 28.21 -4.09 -14.06
C ALA A 34 27.92 -5.35 -13.23
N TYR A 35 28.24 -5.30 -11.95
CA TYR A 35 27.92 -6.35 -10.98
C TYR A 35 26.79 -5.87 -10.07
N ASP A 36 25.87 -6.76 -9.76
CA ASP A 36 24.85 -6.55 -8.74
C ASP A 36 24.63 -7.87 -8.02
N PHE A 37 24.13 -7.78 -6.79
CA PHE A 37 23.64 -8.95 -6.08
C PHE A 37 22.30 -9.36 -6.69
N LYS A 38 21.98 -10.66 -6.73
CA LYS A 38 20.65 -11.13 -7.11
C LYS A 38 20.23 -12.25 -6.16
N PRO A 39 19.14 -12.08 -5.38
CA PRO A 39 18.58 -13.16 -4.58
C PRO A 39 18.26 -14.35 -5.48
N PHE A 40 18.65 -15.56 -5.05
CA PHE A 40 18.32 -16.79 -5.76
C PHE A 40 16.81 -17.07 -5.76
N TYR A 41 16.12 -16.72 -4.66
CA TYR A 41 14.68 -16.86 -4.50
C TYR A 41 13.95 -15.55 -4.83
N ARG A 42 12.72 -15.63 -5.34
CA ARG A 42 11.87 -14.45 -5.66
C ARG A 42 11.50 -13.59 -4.44
N GLY A 43 11.86 -14.03 -3.24
CA GLY A 43 11.56 -13.35 -1.98
C GLY A 43 10.14 -13.61 -1.48
N LYS A 44 9.86 -13.19 -0.25
CA LYS A 44 8.49 -13.15 0.28
C LYS A 44 7.72 -12.00 -0.37
N LYS A 45 6.40 -12.17 -0.46
CA LYS A 45 5.46 -11.07 -0.77
C LYS A 45 4.98 -10.49 0.55
N VAL A 46 5.03 -9.17 0.67
CA VAL A 46 4.43 -8.40 1.75
C VAL A 46 3.30 -7.59 1.15
N SER A 47 2.08 -7.71 1.69
CA SER A 47 0.98 -6.82 1.33
C SER A 47 0.96 -5.64 2.28
N VAL A 48 0.71 -4.46 1.71
CA VAL A 48 0.66 -3.17 2.40
C VAL A 48 -0.73 -2.58 2.14
N MET A 49 -1.44 -2.24 3.20
CA MET A 49 -2.65 -1.40 3.12
C MET A 49 -2.26 0.01 3.55
N GLY A 50 -2.61 1.00 2.75
CA GLY A 50 -2.27 2.38 3.00
C GLY A 50 -3.47 3.30 2.81
N ALA A 51 -3.57 4.32 3.66
CA ALA A 51 -4.51 5.41 3.49
C ALA A 51 -3.77 6.74 3.50
N ILE A 52 -4.07 7.61 2.54
CA ILE A 52 -3.43 8.91 2.37
C ILE A 52 -4.47 10.03 2.27
N THR A 53 -4.06 11.22 2.71
CA THR A 53 -4.78 12.47 2.44
C THR A 53 -3.98 13.28 1.42
N VAL A 54 -4.46 14.48 1.07
CA VAL A 54 -3.70 15.42 0.24
C VAL A 54 -2.34 15.81 0.81
N SER A 55 -2.13 15.68 2.13
CA SER A 55 -0.95 16.21 2.83
C SER A 55 -0.12 15.17 3.56
N LYS A 56 -0.65 13.97 3.85
CA LYS A 56 0.09 12.96 4.61
C LYS A 56 -0.40 11.54 4.36
N VAL A 57 0.46 10.58 4.71
CA VAL A 57 0.06 9.19 4.95
C VAL A 57 -0.63 9.12 6.31
N LEU A 58 -1.85 8.60 6.33
CA LEU A 58 -2.72 8.58 7.51
C LEU A 58 -2.59 7.28 8.30
N ALA A 59 -2.59 6.14 7.61
CA ALA A 59 -2.48 4.81 8.23
C ALA A 59 -1.79 3.84 7.28
N VAL A 60 -0.93 2.98 7.83
CA VAL A 60 -0.24 1.90 7.09
C VAL A 60 -0.26 0.63 7.92
N MET A 61 -0.52 -0.50 7.28
CA MET A 61 -0.36 -1.82 7.88
C MET A 61 0.27 -2.76 6.86
N THR A 62 1.18 -3.62 7.32
CA THR A 62 1.84 -4.62 6.49
C THR A 62 1.54 -6.03 6.99
N ILE A 63 1.36 -6.97 6.07
CA ILE A 63 1.14 -8.38 6.36
C ILE A 63 1.97 -9.26 5.41
N ASP A 64 2.43 -10.41 5.90
CA ASP A 64 3.22 -11.40 5.13
C ASP A 64 2.35 -12.31 4.24
N GLN A 65 1.05 -12.01 4.14
CA GLN A 65 0.05 -12.79 3.40
C GLN A 65 -0.78 -11.89 2.47
N SER A 66 -1.72 -12.48 1.75
CA SER A 66 -2.70 -11.68 0.99
C SER A 66 -3.77 -11.13 1.94
N MET A 67 -4.30 -9.96 1.63
CA MET A 67 -5.41 -9.37 2.37
C MET A 67 -6.70 -10.13 2.06
N ASP A 68 -7.50 -10.36 3.09
CA ASP A 68 -8.89 -10.79 3.02
C ASP A 68 -9.78 -9.82 3.80
N ALA A 69 -11.09 -10.12 3.84
CA ALA A 69 -12.09 -9.33 4.55
C ALA A 69 -11.75 -9.13 6.05
N VAL A 70 -11.24 -10.15 6.73
CA VAL A 70 -10.93 -10.10 8.17
C VAL A 70 -9.72 -9.19 8.42
N VAL A 71 -8.68 -9.32 7.61
CA VAL A 71 -7.52 -8.43 7.67
C VAL A 71 -7.93 -6.98 7.41
N PHE A 72 -8.80 -6.77 6.42
CA PHE A 72 -9.29 -5.44 6.08
C PHE A 72 -10.09 -4.83 7.24
N GLU A 73 -10.98 -5.58 7.89
CA GLU A 73 -11.72 -5.13 9.08
C GLU A 73 -10.77 -4.73 10.23
N VAL A 74 -9.70 -5.50 10.45
CA VAL A 74 -8.67 -5.17 11.44
C VAL A 74 -7.95 -3.87 11.05
N TYR A 75 -7.57 -3.69 9.79
CA TYR A 75 -6.96 -2.46 9.31
C TYR A 75 -7.88 -1.25 9.53
N VAL A 76 -9.15 -1.36 9.14
CA VAL A 76 -10.12 -0.28 9.30
C VAL A 76 -10.30 0.05 10.78
N SER A 77 -10.59 -0.95 11.62
CA SER A 77 -10.92 -0.73 13.03
C SER A 77 -9.73 -0.31 13.90
N LYS A 78 -8.53 -0.83 13.62
CA LYS A 78 -7.34 -0.63 14.47
C LYS A 78 -6.37 0.42 13.93
N CYS A 79 -6.32 0.64 12.63
CA CYS A 79 -5.36 1.55 12.02
C CYS A 79 -6.02 2.81 11.45
N LEU A 80 -7.06 2.66 10.63
CA LEU A 80 -7.66 3.78 9.90
C LEU A 80 -8.61 4.62 10.74
N VAL A 81 -9.67 4.02 11.30
CA VAL A 81 -10.73 4.73 12.03
C VAL A 81 -10.19 5.62 13.16
N PRO A 82 -9.18 5.20 13.96
CA PRO A 82 -8.60 6.07 14.99
C PRO A 82 -7.96 7.37 14.46
N GLN A 83 -7.63 7.43 13.17
CA GLN A 83 -6.99 8.57 12.53
C GLN A 83 -7.99 9.46 11.75
N LEU A 84 -9.24 9.00 11.57
CA LEU A 84 -10.28 9.73 10.87
C LEU A 84 -10.88 10.81 11.76
N TRP A 85 -11.34 11.89 11.13
CA TRP A 85 -12.07 12.97 11.77
C TRP A 85 -13.54 12.97 11.30
N LYS A 86 -14.38 13.71 12.03
CA LYS A 86 -15.77 13.90 11.63
C LYS A 86 -15.82 14.61 10.27
N GLY A 87 -16.49 13.97 9.30
CA GLY A 87 -16.64 14.48 7.94
C GLY A 87 -15.60 13.93 6.94
N ALA A 88 -14.62 13.16 7.40
CA ALA A 88 -13.71 12.47 6.50
C ALA A 88 -14.47 11.50 5.57
N VAL A 89 -14.11 11.50 4.30
CA VAL A 89 -14.69 10.63 3.26
C VAL A 89 -13.60 9.71 2.76
N VAL A 90 -13.78 8.41 3.01
CA VAL A 90 -12.87 7.37 2.51
C VAL A 90 -13.28 7.00 1.09
N VAL A 91 -12.31 7.04 0.19
CA VAL A 91 -12.41 6.59 -1.19
C VAL A 91 -11.56 5.34 -1.33
N MET A 92 -12.19 4.27 -1.79
CA MET A 92 -11.57 2.96 -2.02
C MET A 92 -12.24 2.32 -3.24
N ASP A 93 -11.61 1.28 -3.79
CA ASP A 93 -12.20 0.50 -4.88
C ASP A 93 -13.36 -0.40 -4.37
N ASN A 94 -13.97 -1.15 -5.28
CA ASN A 94 -15.14 -1.99 -4.98
C ASN A 94 -14.78 -3.48 -4.80
N LEU A 95 -13.60 -3.77 -4.26
CA LEU A 95 -13.16 -5.14 -4.00
C LEU A 95 -14.14 -5.87 -3.05
N PRO A 96 -14.47 -7.17 -3.26
CA PRO A 96 -15.36 -7.90 -2.36
C PRO A 96 -14.92 -7.92 -0.90
N ALA A 97 -13.61 -7.89 -0.63
CA ALA A 97 -13.07 -7.85 0.73
C ALA A 97 -13.38 -6.53 1.47
N HIS A 98 -13.71 -5.44 0.75
CA HIS A 98 -14.08 -4.17 1.34
C HIS A 98 -15.54 -4.11 1.80
N LYS A 99 -16.32 -5.16 1.52
CA LYS A 99 -17.76 -5.24 1.79
C LYS A 99 -18.04 -6.01 3.09
N VAL A 100 -17.23 -5.73 4.10
CA VAL A 100 -17.39 -6.20 5.48
C VAL A 100 -18.43 -5.41 6.24
#